data_AF-A0A5D2Q626-F1
#
_entry.id   AF-A0A5D2Q626-F1
#
_cell.length_a   1.000
_cell.length_b   1.000
_cell.length_c   1.000
_cell.angle_alpha   90.00
_cell.angle_beta   90.00
_cell.angle_gamma   90.00
#
_symmetry.space_group_name_H-M   'P 1'
#
loop_
_entity.id
_entity.type
_entity.pdbx_description
1 polymer ?
#
loop_
_entity_poly.entity_id
_entity_poly.type
_entity_poly.pdbx_seq_one_letter_code
_entity_poly.pdbx_strand_id
1 'polypeptide(L)'
;MNPKISDFGMARIVEENHNLEYTKKIVGTYGYIAPEYALHGIFSFKSDMYSYGVLTLEIVGGKTNTSFYNPESSENLLSYAWRY
;
A
#
# COMPACT_ATOMS: atom_id res chain seq x y z
N MET A 1 19.34 -11.98 8.51
CA MET A 1 19.17 -10.91 7.51
C MET A 1 18.73 -9.65 8.25
N ASN A 2 19.25 -8.47 7.94
CA ASN A 2 18.88 -7.20 8.61
C ASN A 2 18.27 -6.24 7.57
N PRO A 3 16.94 -6.27 7.36
CA PRO A 3 16.30 -5.48 6.31
C PRO A 3 16.38 -3.98 6.63
N LYS A 4 16.50 -3.17 5.59
CA LYS A 4 16.55 -1.70 5.67
C LYS A 4 15.60 -1.11 4.64
N ILE A 5 14.91 -0.04 5.03
CA ILE A 5 14.02 0.72 4.13
C ILE A 5 14.88 1.72 3.35
N SER A 6 14.62 1.84 2.06
CA SER A 6 15.28 2.76 1.14
C SER A 6 14.26 3.35 0.15
N ASP A 7 14.72 4.25 -0.72
CA ASP A 7 13.89 4.96 -1.71
C ASP A 7 12.86 5.94 -1.11
N PHE A 8 13.39 6.99 -0.47
CA PHE A 8 12.59 8.07 0.10
C PHE A 8 12.28 9.20 -0.92
N GLY A 9 12.46 8.97 -2.22
CA GLY A 9 12.28 10.01 -3.25
C GLY A 9 10.86 10.57 -3.34
N MET A 10 9.86 9.80 -2.89
CA MET A 10 8.46 10.23 -2.79
C MET A 10 8.00 10.48 -1.34
N ALA A 11 8.88 10.30 -0.35
CA ALA A 11 8.53 10.50 1.05
C ALA A 11 8.26 11.98 1.33
N ARG A 12 7.29 12.25 2.20
CA ARG A 12 6.89 13.60 2.58
C ARG A 12 7.10 13.76 4.08
N ILE A 13 7.76 14.85 4.46
CA ILE A 13 7.82 15.29 5.85
C ILE A 13 6.51 16.03 6.12
N VAL A 14 5.77 15.57 7.12
CA VAL A 14 4.50 16.13 7.58
C VAL A 14 4.61 16.46 9.06
N GLU A 15 3.98 17.55 9.49
CA GLU A 15 3.99 17.94 10.90
C GLU A 15 3.23 16.90 11.75
N GLU A 16 3.78 16.54 12.92
CA GLU A 16 3.23 15.49 13.79
C GLU A 16 1.76 15.70 14.19
N ASN A 17 1.27 16.94 14.15
CA ASN A 17 -0.11 17.28 14.52
C ASN A 17 -1.11 17.14 13.37
N HIS A 18 -0.64 16.93 12.14
CA HIS A 18 -1.48 16.80 10.96
C HIS A 18 -1.63 15.32 10.59
N ASN A 19 -2.64 14.68 11.17
CA ASN A 19 -2.93 13.26 10.93
C ASN A 19 -3.46 12.96 9.51
N LEU A 20 -3.81 13.99 8.72
CA LEU A 20 -4.50 13.81 7.45
C LEU A 20 -4.19 15.00 6.54
N GLU A 21 -3.64 14.69 5.36
CA GLU A 21 -3.20 15.67 4.38
C GLU A 21 -3.80 15.38 3.02
N TYR A 22 -3.89 16.42 2.18
CA TYR A 22 -4.52 16.34 0.87
C TYR A 22 -3.55 16.71 -0.24
N THR A 23 -3.62 16.03 -1.37
CA THR A 23 -2.82 16.37 -2.55
C THR A 23 -3.58 16.14 -3.85
N LYS A 24 -3.36 17.02 -4.82
CA LYS A 24 -3.86 16.83 -6.19
C LYS A 24 -3.00 15.87 -7.01
N LYS A 25 -1.77 15.61 -6.57
CA LYS A 25 -0.81 14.76 -7.27
C LYS A 25 -0.69 13.41 -6.55
N ILE A 26 -1.31 12.40 -7.15
CA ILE A 26 -1.24 11.01 -6.68
C ILE A 26 0.03 10.39 -7.27
N VAL A 27 0.88 9.85 -6.41
CA VAL A 27 2.09 9.10 -6.76
C VAL A 27 2.23 7.88 -5.87
N GLY A 28 2.74 6.79 -6.41
CA GLY A 28 3.00 5.55 -5.69
C GLY A 28 2.95 4.33 -6.62
N THR A 29 3.10 3.15 -6.04
CA THR A 29 3.04 1.87 -6.78
C THR A 29 1.63 1.32 -6.77
N TYR A 30 1.07 1.05 -7.95
CA TYR A 30 -0.26 0.45 -8.08
C TYR A 30 -0.38 -0.85 -7.27
N GLY A 31 -1.52 -1.06 -6.62
CA GLY A 31 -1.75 -2.20 -5.72
C GLY A 31 -1.28 -1.99 -4.28
N TYR A 32 -0.39 -1.01 -4.03
CA TYR A 32 0.05 -0.63 -2.68
C TYR A 32 -0.56 0.70 -2.22
N ILE A 33 -0.97 1.57 -3.16
CA ILE A 33 -1.62 2.84 -2.84
C ILE A 33 -2.95 2.58 -2.11
N ALA A 34 -3.12 3.20 -0.95
CA ALA A 34 -4.37 3.16 -0.18
C ALA A 34 -5.54 3.78 -0.98
N PRO A 35 -6.76 3.22 -0.89
CA PRO A 35 -7.90 3.68 -1.69
C PRO A 35 -8.27 5.15 -1.42
N GLU A 36 -8.17 5.62 -0.18
CA GLU A 36 -8.41 7.02 0.18
C GLU A 36 -7.40 7.97 -0.48
N TYR A 37 -6.15 7.53 -0.65
CA TYR A 37 -5.12 8.30 -1.34
C TYR A 37 -5.36 8.29 -2.85
N ALA A 38 -5.68 7.14 -3.43
CA ALA A 38 -5.96 7.01 -4.85
C ALA A 38 -7.21 7.78 -5.31
N LEU A 39 -8.27 7.78 -4.52
CA LEU A 39 -9.56 8.35 -4.90
C LEU A 39 -9.67 9.84 -4.55
N HIS A 40 -9.16 10.23 -3.39
CA HIS A 40 -9.39 11.57 -2.84
C HIS A 40 -8.10 12.35 -2.61
N GLY A 41 -6.94 11.78 -2.92
CA GLY A 41 -5.66 12.41 -2.64
C GLY A 41 -5.35 12.54 -1.14
N ILE A 42 -6.05 11.77 -0.30
CA ILE A 42 -5.90 11.80 1.16
C ILE A 42 -4.74 10.89 1.58
N PHE A 43 -3.69 11.44 2.17
CA PHE A 43 -2.57 10.67 2.69
C PHE A 43 -2.35 10.93 4.18
N SER A 44 -1.87 9.90 4.87
CA SER A 44 -1.58 9.93 6.30
C SER A 44 -0.70 8.74 6.67
N PHE A 45 -0.35 8.63 7.96
CA PHE A 45 0.23 7.39 8.48
C PHE A 45 -0.64 6.14 8.17
N LYS A 46 -1.97 6.28 8.08
CA LYS A 46 -2.85 5.14 7.76
C LYS A 46 -2.69 4.65 6.32
N SER A 47 -2.44 5.54 5.37
CA SER A 47 -2.17 5.13 3.98
C SER A 47 -0.82 4.38 3.88
N ASP A 48 0.14 4.72 4.72
CA ASP A 48 1.40 3.98 4.83
C ASP A 48 1.19 2.59 5.47
N MET A 49 0.33 2.51 6.50
CA MET A 49 -0.06 1.23 7.11
C MET A 49 -0.79 0.30 6.15
N TYR A 50 -1.64 0.84 5.27
CA TYR A 50 -2.27 0.04 4.21
C TYR A 50 -1.19 -0.59 3.30
N SER A 51 -0.26 0.23 2.80
CA SER A 51 0.84 -0.23 1.94
C SER A 51 1.71 -1.28 2.63
N TYR A 52 2.00 -1.09 3.93
CA TYR A 52 2.72 -2.04 4.76
C TYR A 52 1.96 -3.37 4.93
N GLY A 53 0.64 -3.32 5.08
CA GLY A 53 -0.21 -4.51 5.15
C GLY A 53 -0.13 -5.35 3.87
N VAL A 54 -0.20 -4.70 2.71
CA VAL A 54 0.00 -5.34 1.39
C VAL A 54 1.37 -6.03 1.34
N LEU A 55 2.45 -5.31 1.67
CA LEU A 55 3.82 -5.86 1.69
C LEU A 55 3.94 -7.05 2.64
N THR A 56 3.30 -6.96 3.81
CA THR A 56 3.31 -8.04 4.79
C THR A 56 2.65 -9.30 4.23
N LEU A 57 1.50 -9.16 3.57
CA LEU A 57 0.82 -10.27 2.88
C LEU A 57 1.69 -10.89 1.79
N GLU A 58 2.43 -10.09 1.03
CA GLU A 58 3.37 -10.63 0.04
C GLU A 58 4.49 -11.45 0.68
N ILE A 59 5.06 -10.95 1.79
CA ILE A 59 6.15 -11.62 2.51
C ILE A 59 5.67 -12.95 3.09
N VAL A 60 4.53 -12.97 3.80
CA VAL A 60 4.02 -14.19 4.44
C VAL A 60 3.41 -15.16 3.43
N GLY A 61 2.79 -14.65 2.36
CA GLY A 61 2.19 -15.45 1.30
C GLY A 61 3.19 -15.96 0.26
N GLY A 62 4.39 -15.37 0.19
CA GLY A 62 5.39 -15.69 -0.82
C GLY A 62 4.91 -15.43 -2.27
N LYS A 63 3.91 -14.56 -2.43
CA LYS A 63 3.31 -14.20 -3.72
C LYS A 63 3.34 -12.69 -3.87
N THR A 64 3.79 -12.21 -5.02
CA THR A 64 3.77 -10.78 -5.32
C THR A 64 2.35 -10.33 -5.67
N ASN A 65 1.89 -9.24 -5.08
CA ASN A 65 0.61 -8.58 -5.29
C ASN A 65 0.36 -8.23 -6.77
N THR A 66 1.40 -7.80 -7.50
CA THR A 66 1.28 -7.40 -8.92
C THR A 66 1.17 -8.57 -9.90
N SER A 67 1.57 -9.79 -9.52
CA SER A 67 1.43 -10.99 -10.35
C SER A 67 0.45 -12.00 -9.79
N PHE A 68 -0.21 -11.69 -8.67
CA PHE A 68 -1.24 -12.54 -8.09
C PHE A 68 -2.50 -12.45 -8.96
N TYR A 69 -2.67 -13.44 -9.81
CA TYR A 69 -3.86 -13.63 -10.62
C TYR A 69 -4.34 -15.07 -10.43
N ASN A 70 -5.50 -15.24 -9.79
CA ASN A 70 -6.19 -16.52 -9.81
C ASN A 70 -7.18 -16.53 -10.99
N PRO A 71 -6.92 -17.29 -12.07
CA PRO A 71 -7.77 -17.32 -13.26
C PRO A 71 -9.19 -17.85 -12.97
N GLU A 72 -9.39 -18.61 -11.90
CA GLU A 72 -10.71 -19.18 -11.58
C GLU A 72 -11.61 -18.23 -10.78
N SER A 73 -11.04 -17.28 -10.04
CA SER A 73 -11.81 -16.39 -9.16
C SER A 73 -11.65 -14.90 -9.47
N SER A 74 -10.75 -14.51 -10.38
CA SER A 74 -10.39 -13.11 -10.65
C SER A 74 -9.95 -12.31 -9.40
N GLU A 75 -9.59 -13.01 -8.33
CA GLU A 75 -9.20 -12.43 -7.05
C GLU A 75 -7.76 -11.89 -7.11
N ASN A 76 -7.55 -10.72 -6.50
CA ASN A 76 -6.23 -10.21 -6.16
C ASN A 76 -5.80 -10.72 -4.77
N LEU A 77 -4.53 -10.48 -4.41
CA LEU A 77 -3.94 -10.94 -3.15
C LEU A 77 -4.75 -10.50 -1.92
N LEU A 78 -5.29 -9.28 -1.93
CA LEU A 78 -6.05 -8.72 -0.82
C LEU A 78 -7.42 -9.40 -0.68
N SER A 79 -8.16 -9.58 -1.78
CA SER A 79 -9.43 -10.30 -1.76
C SER A 79 -9.26 -11.76 -1.33
N TYR A 80 -8.17 -12.39 -1.72
CA TYR A 80 -7.84 -13.75 -1.30
C TYR A 80 -7.55 -13.81 0.21
N ALA A 81 -6.72 -12.90 0.73
CA ALA A 81 -6.36 -12.85 2.14
C ALA A 81 -7.55 -12.51 3.05
N TRP A 82 -8.52 -11.72 2.58
CA TRP A 82 -9.70 -11.35 3.37
C TRP A 82 -10.73 -12.49 3.51
N ARG A 83 -10.67 -13.49 2.62
CA ARG A 83 -11.64 -14.58 2.58
C ARG A 83 -11.39 -15.66 3.66
N TYR A 84 -10.20 -15.69 4.24
CA TYR A 84 -9.76 -16.68 5.22
C TYR A 84 -9.30 -15.99 6.50
#